data_AF-A0AAD7Y8P3-F1
#
_entry.id   AF-A0AAD7Y8P3-F1
#
_cell.length_a   1.000
_cell.length_b   1.000
_cell.length_c   1.000
_cell.angle_alpha   90.00
_cell.angle_beta   90.00
_cell.angle_gamma   90.00
#
_symmetry.space_group_name_H-M   'P 1'
#
loop_
_entity.id
_entity.type
_entity.pdbx_description
1 polymer ?
#
loop_
_entity_poly.entity_id
_entity_poly.type
_entity_poly.pdbx_seq_one_letter_code
_entity_poly.pdbx_strand_id
1 'polypeptide(L)'
;MHLTLRLAAAEARAAVAEANVAERRALDPGAADLLAYASRPAGTSYAAALRLPRRQEPVTLGAPPGPMLAFYPAQEDGPIKTAEETKAALKEAIDPAKSWMQVTKVRKVGNAGVLVQTTDQESASRLRAAVPKTLRVTELQQAER
;
A
#
# COMPACT_ATOMS: atom_id res chain seq x y z
N MET A 1 18.36 -55.90 -28.53
CA MET A 1 17.37 -55.40 -29.52
C MET A 1 16.58 -54.16 -29.05
N HIS A 2 16.59 -53.75 -27.76
CA HIS A 2 15.80 -52.58 -27.30
C HIS A 2 16.47 -51.21 -27.49
N LEU A 3 17.81 -51.14 -27.51
CA LEU A 3 18.54 -49.89 -27.68
C LEU A 3 18.43 -49.33 -29.09
N THR A 4 18.44 -50.19 -30.10
CA THR A 4 18.29 -49.83 -31.52
C THR A 4 16.91 -49.24 -31.81
N LEU A 5 15.86 -49.76 -31.18
CA LEU A 5 14.50 -49.22 -31.28
C LEU A 5 14.37 -47.83 -30.61
N ARG A 6 15.05 -47.60 -29.49
CA ARG A 6 15.06 -46.29 -28.83
C ARG A 6 15.84 -45.24 -29.62
N LEU A 7 16.94 -45.65 -30.25
CA LEU A 7 17.72 -44.78 -31.13
C LEU A 7 16.89 -44.39 -32.36
N ALA A 8 16.28 -45.35 -33.05
CA ALA A 8 15.43 -45.09 -34.20
C ALA A 8 14.21 -44.19 -33.85
N ALA A 9 13.62 -44.38 -32.66
CA ALA A 9 12.54 -43.51 -32.20
C ALA A 9 13.01 -42.09 -31.84
N ALA A 10 14.26 -41.93 -31.36
CA ALA A 10 14.86 -40.62 -31.11
C ALA A 10 15.21 -39.90 -32.42
N GLU A 11 15.75 -40.61 -33.40
CA GLU A 11 16.06 -40.09 -34.74
C GLU A 11 14.80 -39.66 -35.49
N ALA A 12 13.72 -40.45 -35.43
CA ALA A 12 12.44 -40.07 -36.02
C ALA A 12 11.86 -38.79 -35.37
N ARG A 13 12.02 -38.63 -34.05
CA ARG A 13 11.60 -37.40 -33.34
C ARG A 13 12.46 -36.19 -33.72
N ALA A 14 13.75 -36.39 -33.90
CA ALA A 14 14.67 -35.35 -34.36
C ALA A 14 14.32 -34.90 -35.79
N ALA A 15 14.07 -35.84 -36.70
CA ALA A 15 13.67 -35.54 -38.08
C ALA A 15 12.34 -34.75 -38.14
N VAL A 16 11.35 -35.09 -37.31
CA VAL A 16 10.10 -34.34 -37.22
C VAL A 16 10.31 -32.94 -36.62
N ALA A 17 11.20 -32.80 -35.63
CA ALA A 17 11.54 -31.50 -35.06
C ALA A 17 12.24 -30.60 -36.08
N GLU A 18 13.19 -31.14 -36.85
CA GLU A 18 13.89 -30.41 -37.91
C GLU A 18 12.95 -30.00 -39.05
N ALA A 19 12.01 -30.87 -39.45
CA ALA A 19 11.00 -30.53 -40.44
C ALA A 19 10.09 -29.38 -39.96
N ASN A 20 9.63 -29.41 -38.70
CA ASN A 20 8.82 -28.33 -38.12
C ASN A 20 9.59 -27.00 -38.02
N VAL A 21 10.89 -27.05 -37.72
CA VAL A 21 11.76 -25.86 -37.69
C VAL A 21 11.99 -25.31 -39.11
N ALA A 22 12.20 -26.19 -40.08
CA ALA A 22 12.34 -25.80 -41.48
C ALA A 22 11.05 -25.19 -42.05
N GLU A 23 9.89 -25.77 -41.74
CA GLU A 23 8.58 -25.25 -42.12
C GLU A 23 8.33 -23.86 -41.52
N ARG A 24 8.62 -23.68 -40.22
CA ARG A 24 8.55 -22.37 -39.55
C ARG A 24 9.52 -21.35 -40.13
N ARG A 25 10.70 -21.78 -40.59
CA ARG A 25 11.70 -20.92 -41.24
C ARG A 25 11.31 -20.53 -42.66
N ALA A 26 10.54 -21.37 -43.37
CA ALA A 26 10.02 -21.07 -44.69
C ALA A 26 8.83 -20.07 -44.65
N LEU A 27 8.09 -20.05 -43.53
CA LEU A 27 6.93 -19.17 -43.36
C LEU A 27 7.29 -17.71 -43.01
N ASP A 28 8.48 -17.45 -42.44
CA ASP A 28 8.90 -16.10 -42.09
C ASP A 28 10.43 -15.95 -42.05
N PRO A 29 11.08 -15.37 -43.08
CA PRO A 29 12.52 -15.17 -43.10
C PRO A 29 13.02 -14.15 -42.05
N GLY A 30 12.11 -13.39 -41.42
CA GLY A 30 12.42 -12.47 -40.31
C GLY A 30 12.38 -13.13 -38.92
N ALA A 31 11.83 -14.34 -38.80
CA ALA A 31 11.71 -15.04 -37.52
C ALA A 31 13.06 -15.57 -36.98
N ALA A 32 14.07 -15.73 -37.85
CA ALA A 32 15.42 -16.14 -37.43
C ALA A 32 16.07 -15.09 -36.51
N ASP A 33 15.85 -13.80 -36.79
CA ASP A 33 16.36 -12.70 -35.99
C ASP A 33 15.60 -12.56 -34.66
N LEU A 34 14.29 -12.85 -34.67
CA LEU A 34 13.46 -12.88 -33.46
C LEU A 34 13.80 -14.06 -32.54
N LEU A 35 14.19 -15.21 -33.09
CA LEU A 35 14.67 -16.36 -32.31
C LEU A 35 16.06 -16.09 -31.70
N ALA A 36 16.94 -15.40 -32.42
CA ALA A 36 18.22 -14.94 -31.90
C ALA A 36 18.05 -13.88 -30.78
N TYR A 37 17.06 -13.00 -30.90
CA TYR A 37 16.70 -12.05 -29.84
C TYR A 37 16.02 -12.73 -28.64
N ALA A 38 15.19 -13.76 -28.86
CA ALA A 38 14.57 -14.56 -27.80
C ALA A 38 15.55 -15.51 -27.08
N SER A 39 16.70 -15.81 -27.71
CA SER A 39 17.82 -16.55 -27.12
C SER A 39 18.68 -15.71 -26.18
N ARG A 40 18.50 -14.38 -26.16
CA ARG A 40 19.13 -13.53 -25.15
C ARG A 40 18.44 -13.82 -23.81
N PRO A 41 19.16 -13.97 -22.68
CA PRO A 41 18.51 -14.05 -21.38
C PRO A 41 17.79 -12.71 -21.18
N ALA A 42 16.50 -12.69 -21.48
CA ALA A 42 15.66 -11.55 -21.28
C ALA A 42 15.60 -11.34 -19.77
N GLY A 43 16.34 -10.34 -19.28
CA GLY A 43 16.04 -9.77 -17.97
C GLY A 43 14.54 -9.49 -17.90
N THR A 44 13.96 -9.72 -16.74
CA THR A 44 12.52 -9.62 -16.48
C THR A 44 11.93 -8.41 -17.20
N SER A 45 11.10 -8.63 -18.22
CA SER A 45 10.52 -7.54 -18.97
C SER A 45 9.66 -6.67 -18.03
N TYR A 46 9.54 -5.38 -18.31
CA TYR A 46 8.72 -4.46 -17.49
C TYR A 46 7.30 -5.00 -17.27
N ALA A 47 6.69 -5.58 -18.31
CA ALA A 47 5.39 -6.23 -18.22
C ALA A 47 5.39 -7.50 -17.34
N ALA A 48 6.49 -8.25 -17.28
CA ALA A 48 6.65 -9.37 -16.37
C ALA A 48 6.86 -8.94 -14.90
N ALA A 49 7.46 -7.76 -14.66
CA ALA A 49 7.63 -7.21 -13.32
C ALA A 49 6.32 -6.73 -12.68
N LEU A 50 5.34 -6.29 -13.50
CA LEU A 50 4.03 -5.84 -13.02
C LEU A 50 3.00 -6.97 -12.90
N ARG A 51 3.34 -8.19 -13.32
CA ARG A 51 2.44 -9.34 -13.19
C ARG A 51 2.34 -9.74 -11.73
N LEU A 52 1.18 -9.46 -11.14
CA LEU A 52 0.81 -9.99 -9.83
C LEU A 52 0.76 -11.53 -9.91
N PRO A 53 1.30 -12.25 -8.91
CA PRO A 53 1.20 -13.70 -8.87
C PRO A 53 -0.28 -14.12 -8.81
N ARG A 54 -0.63 -15.21 -9.50
CA ARG A 54 -1.97 -15.80 -9.43
C ARG A 54 -2.27 -16.14 -7.97
N ARG A 55 -3.34 -15.55 -7.41
CA ARG A 55 -3.80 -15.62 -6.01
C ARG A 55 -3.16 -14.65 -5.00
N GLN A 56 -2.73 -13.46 -5.40
CA GLN A 56 -2.56 -12.40 -4.42
C GLN A 56 -3.94 -11.91 -3.95
N GLU A 57 -4.17 -11.92 -2.63
CA GLU A 57 -5.38 -11.32 -2.06
C GLU A 57 -5.36 -9.82 -2.37
N PRO A 58 -6.51 -9.24 -2.78
CA PRO A 58 -6.61 -7.80 -2.97
C PRO A 58 -6.13 -7.08 -1.71
N VAL A 59 -5.23 -6.12 -1.86
CA VAL A 59 -4.85 -5.24 -0.75
C VAL A 59 -6.10 -4.51 -0.33
N THR A 60 -6.62 -4.84 0.85
CA THR A 60 -7.76 -4.14 1.42
C THR A 60 -7.31 -2.73 1.76
N LEU A 61 -7.85 -1.76 1.03
CA LEU A 61 -7.77 -0.36 1.44
C LEU A 61 -8.50 -0.28 2.78
N GLY A 62 -7.78 0.07 3.83
CA GLY A 62 -8.35 0.22 5.17
C GLY A 62 -9.54 1.19 5.13
N ALA A 63 -10.44 1.07 6.11
CA ALA A 63 -11.60 1.96 6.25
C ALA A 63 -11.18 3.43 6.07
N PRO A 64 -12.00 4.25 5.37
CA PRO A 64 -11.66 5.63 5.12
C PRO A 64 -11.30 6.31 6.45
N PRO A 65 -10.16 7.00 6.51
CA PRO A 65 -9.70 7.60 7.75
C PRO A 65 -10.75 8.61 8.21
N GLY A 66 -11.30 8.38 9.41
CA GLY A 66 -12.27 9.30 9.99
C GLY A 66 -11.67 10.68 10.35
N PRO A 67 -12.53 11.63 10.77
CA PRO A 67 -12.16 13.04 10.90
C PRO A 67 -10.98 13.28 11.86
N MET A 68 -10.16 14.28 11.52
CA MET A 68 -8.94 14.62 12.25
C MET A 68 -9.02 16.00 12.89
N LEU A 69 -8.62 16.07 14.16
CA LEU A 69 -8.57 17.27 14.97
C LEU A 69 -7.14 17.48 15.44
N ALA A 70 -6.55 18.62 15.11
CA ALA A 70 -5.27 19.03 15.65
C ALA A 70 -5.51 19.95 16.86
N PHE A 71 -4.86 19.63 17.97
CA PHE A 71 -4.87 20.38 19.21
C PHE A 71 -3.52 21.04 19.39
N TYR A 72 -3.54 22.33 19.66
CA TYR A 72 -2.37 23.12 20.03
C TYR A 72 -2.68 23.88 21.33
N PRO A 73 -1.68 24.16 22.17
CA PRO A 73 -1.88 25.12 23.27
C PRO A 73 -2.31 26.48 22.71
N ALA A 74 -3.30 27.11 23.35
CA ALA A 74 -3.84 28.40 22.92
C ALA A 74 -2.89 29.57 23.18
N GLN A 75 -1.90 29.35 24.05
CA GLN A 75 -0.86 30.30 24.45
C GLN A 75 0.50 29.64 24.21
N GLU A 76 1.35 30.25 23.38
CA GLU A 76 2.70 29.73 23.12
C GLU A 76 3.61 29.81 24.36
N ASP A 77 3.32 30.74 25.28
CA ASP A 77 4.03 30.92 26.57
C ASP A 77 3.26 30.36 27.79
N GLY A 78 2.32 29.44 27.55
CA GLY A 78 1.56 28.79 28.62
C GLY A 78 2.34 27.71 29.41
N PRO A 79 1.73 27.09 30.43
CA PRO A 79 2.34 26.01 31.22
C PRO A 79 2.55 24.71 30.42
N ILE A 80 1.99 24.60 29.23
CA ILE A 80 2.05 23.42 28.36
C ILE A 80 2.93 23.77 27.17
N LYS A 81 4.18 23.26 27.17
CA LYS A 81 5.17 23.53 26.13
C LYS A 81 5.43 22.32 25.24
N THR A 82 5.03 21.14 25.70
CA THR A 82 5.30 19.89 24.99
C THR A 82 4.00 19.20 24.57
N ALA A 83 4.10 18.40 23.50
CA ALA A 83 2.99 17.60 23.01
C ALA A 83 2.56 16.51 24.02
N GLU A 84 3.47 16.03 24.87
CA GLU A 84 3.13 15.06 25.92
C GLU A 84 2.30 15.70 27.04
N GLU A 85 2.63 16.93 27.45
CA GLU A 85 1.80 17.70 28.38
C GLU A 85 0.43 18.04 27.78
N THR A 86 0.38 18.38 26.49
CA THR A 86 -0.88 18.63 25.77
C THR A 86 -1.74 17.37 25.72
N LYS A 87 -1.12 16.20 25.50
CA LYS A 87 -1.79 14.90 25.52
C LYS A 87 -2.27 14.52 26.92
N ALA A 88 -1.49 14.82 27.95
CA ALA A 88 -1.87 14.59 29.35
C ALA A 88 -3.07 15.45 29.74
N ALA A 89 -3.03 16.76 29.43
CA ALA A 89 -4.14 17.67 29.65
C ALA A 89 -5.40 17.25 28.87
N LEU A 90 -5.25 16.77 27.64
CA LEU A 90 -6.37 16.28 26.85
C LEU A 90 -6.97 14.99 27.42
N LYS A 91 -6.14 14.08 27.95
CA LYS A 91 -6.59 12.85 28.63
C LYS A 91 -7.30 13.15 29.95
N GLU A 92 -6.78 14.09 30.73
CA GLU A 92 -7.39 14.48 32.01
C GLU A 92 -8.73 15.18 31.80
N ALA A 93 -8.82 16.03 30.78
CA ALA A 93 -10.05 16.71 30.43
C ALA A 93 -11.09 15.77 29.77
N ILE A 94 -10.65 14.75 29.05
CA ILE A 94 -11.50 13.90 28.23
C ILE A 94 -11.11 12.43 28.36
N ASP A 95 -11.97 11.67 29.03
CA ASP A 95 -11.94 10.21 29.01
C ASP A 95 -12.82 9.69 27.86
N PRO A 96 -12.24 9.23 26.73
CA PRO A 96 -13.02 8.78 25.57
C PRO A 96 -13.96 7.60 25.88
N ALA A 97 -13.58 6.76 26.86
CA ALA A 97 -14.40 5.64 27.32
C ALA A 97 -15.65 6.08 28.12
N LYS A 98 -15.58 7.21 28.83
CA LYS A 98 -16.71 7.77 29.58
C LYS A 98 -17.60 8.64 28.71
N SER A 99 -17.04 9.26 27.65
CA SER A 99 -17.78 10.15 26.74
C SER A 99 -18.38 9.44 25.51
N TRP A 100 -18.35 8.10 25.45
CA TRP A 100 -18.82 7.31 24.30
C TRP A 100 -18.19 7.76 22.96
N MET A 101 -16.93 8.18 22.99
CA MET A 101 -16.23 8.66 21.79
C MET A 101 -15.18 7.64 21.34
N GLN A 102 -15.25 7.27 20.06
CA GLN A 102 -14.29 6.36 19.46
C GLN A 102 -13.12 7.15 18.83
N VAL A 103 -11.95 7.01 19.44
CA VAL A 103 -10.69 7.57 18.95
C VAL A 103 -9.88 6.46 18.28
N THR A 104 -9.57 6.64 17.01
CA THR A 104 -8.80 5.67 16.21
C THR A 104 -7.31 5.84 16.40
N LYS A 105 -6.82 7.09 16.43
CA LYS A 105 -5.38 7.36 16.46
C LYS A 105 -5.06 8.68 17.13
N VAL A 106 -3.98 8.72 17.91
CA VAL A 106 -3.40 9.95 18.44
C VAL A 106 -1.96 10.05 17.95
N ARG A 107 -1.58 11.20 17.36
CA ARG A 107 -0.21 11.46 16.89
C ARG A 107 0.30 12.78 17.45
N LYS A 108 1.62 12.89 17.62
CA LYS A 108 2.27 14.17 17.92
C LYS A 108 2.41 15.00 16.64
N VAL A 109 2.19 16.31 16.75
CA VAL A 109 2.39 17.29 15.66
C VAL A 109 3.32 18.39 16.14
N GLY A 110 4.53 18.43 15.58
CA GLY A 110 5.54 19.41 15.99
C GLY A 110 5.96 19.24 17.45
N ASN A 111 6.38 20.34 18.09
CA ASN A 111 6.84 20.30 19.48
C ASN A 111 5.69 20.19 20.50
N ALA A 112 4.61 20.94 20.25
CA ALA A 112 3.53 21.15 21.22
C ALA A 112 2.16 20.62 20.77
N GLY A 113 1.99 20.23 19.51
CA GLY A 113 0.69 19.83 18.97
C GLY A 113 0.38 18.34 19.13
N VAL A 114 -0.90 18.00 19.18
CA VAL A 114 -1.42 16.64 19.19
C VAL A 114 -2.54 16.51 18.16
N LEU A 115 -2.44 15.55 17.27
CA LEU A 115 -3.47 15.16 16.32
C LEU A 115 -4.28 14.01 16.87
N VAL A 116 -5.59 14.12 16.85
CA VAL A 116 -6.52 13.04 17.20
C VAL A 116 -7.38 12.74 15.99
N GLN A 117 -7.46 11.46 15.66
CA GLN A 117 -8.32 10.92 14.63
C GLN A 117 -9.48 10.19 15.31
N THR A 118 -10.71 10.56 14.98
CA THR A 118 -11.93 9.86 15.42
C THR A 118 -12.53 9.04 14.29
N THR A 119 -13.39 8.08 14.63
CA THR A 119 -14.17 7.31 13.66
C THR A 119 -15.31 8.13 13.06
N ASP A 120 -15.96 8.96 13.89
CA ASP A 120 -17.20 9.65 13.54
C ASP A 120 -17.10 11.17 13.66
N GLN A 121 -17.90 11.87 12.85
CA GLN A 121 -18.06 13.32 12.90
C GLN A 121 -18.72 13.77 14.22
N GLU A 122 -19.64 12.96 14.76
CA GLU A 122 -20.29 13.26 16.04
C GLU A 122 -19.29 13.20 17.21
N SER A 123 -18.41 12.20 17.21
CA SER A 123 -17.31 12.11 18.17
C SER A 123 -16.35 13.30 18.05
N ALA A 124 -16.09 13.78 16.83
CA ALA A 124 -15.27 14.97 16.61
C ALA A 124 -15.91 16.25 17.19
N SER A 125 -17.23 16.43 17.01
CA SER A 125 -17.97 17.57 17.57
C SER A 125 -18.01 17.53 19.10
N ARG A 126 -18.18 16.36 19.69
CA ARG A 126 -18.14 16.17 21.15
C ARG A 126 -16.75 16.44 21.72
N LEU A 127 -15.69 16.02 21.02
CA LEU A 127 -14.32 16.38 21.37
C LEU A 127 -14.14 17.91 21.37
N ARG A 128 -14.61 18.63 20.36
CA ARG A 128 -14.52 20.10 20.32
C ARG A 128 -15.22 20.76 21.51
N ALA A 129 -16.41 20.27 21.88
CA ALA A 129 -17.17 20.82 23.00
C ALA A 129 -16.53 20.53 24.36
N ALA A 130 -15.86 19.37 24.50
CA ALA A 130 -15.23 18.94 25.73
C ALA A 130 -13.78 19.45 25.90
N VAL A 131 -13.19 20.03 24.85
CA VAL A 131 -11.82 20.55 24.91
C VAL A 131 -11.76 21.80 25.79
N PRO A 132 -10.81 21.86 26.74
CA PRO A 132 -10.63 23.04 27.57
C PRO A 132 -10.22 24.25 26.70
N LYS A 133 -10.77 25.43 27.01
CA LYS A 133 -10.54 26.70 26.28
C LYS A 133 -9.07 27.14 26.22
N THR A 134 -8.19 26.44 26.92
CA THR A 134 -6.74 26.59 26.89
C THR A 134 -6.09 25.95 25.65
N LEU A 135 -6.83 25.20 24.83
CA LEU A 135 -6.33 24.57 23.61
C LEU A 135 -7.06 25.10 22.37
N ARG A 136 -6.29 25.42 21.33
CA ARG A 136 -6.79 25.72 19.98
C ARG A 136 -7.04 24.42 19.23
N VAL A 137 -8.21 24.31 18.62
CA VAL A 137 -8.61 23.16 17.80
C VAL A 137 -8.61 23.58 16.34
N THR A 138 -7.90 22.84 15.50
CA THR A 138 -7.91 22.99 14.04
C THR A 138 -8.45 21.72 13.42
N GLU A 139 -9.52 21.86 12.63
CA GLU A 139 -10.08 20.75 11.86
C GLU A 139 -9.22 20.52 10.63
N LEU A 140 -8.72 19.30 10.48
CA LEU A 140 -8.04 18.89 9.27
C LEU A 140 -9.01 18.01 8.48
N GLN A 141 -9.68 18.61 7.50
CA GLN A 141 -10.39 17.83 6.49
C GLN A 141 -9.37 17.16 5.59
N GLN A 142 -9.46 15.83 5.48
CA GLN A 142 -8.64 15.10 4.53
C GLN A 142 -9.12 15.47 3.12
N ALA A 143 -8.22 16.06 2.32
CA ALA A 143 -8.47 16.19 0.89
C ALA A 143 -8.49 14.77 0.31
N GLU A 144 -9.63 14.33 -0.22
CA GLU A 144 -9.73 13.12 -1.02
C GLU A 144 -8.66 13.17 -2.12
N ARG A 145 -7.80 12.15 -2.16
CA ARG A 145 -6.79 11.95 -3.20
C ARG A 145 -6.90 10.56 -3.76
#